data_AF-A0A8H4XVJ8-F1
#
_entry.id   AF-A0A8H4XVJ8-F1
#
_cell.length_a   1.000
_cell.length_b   1.000
_cell.length_c   1.000
_cell.angle_alpha   90.00
_cell.angle_beta   90.00
_cell.angle_gamma   90.00
#
_symmetry.space_group_name_H-M   'P 1'
#
loop_
_entity.id
_entity.type
_entity.pdbx_description
1 polymer ?
#
loop_
_entity_poly.entity_id
_entity_poly.type
_entity_poly.pdbx_seq_one_letter_code
_entity_poly.pdbx_strand_id
1 'polypeptide(L)'
;MNATPRLARSSARAASSPWACFFCRNARPRPQRAGLNFACNVSNSSSPRPRQPYTPTMEEIRAHYSKKNRTIAYYTLSTILGFVALTYGSVPLYKMICQTTGWGGQPIRAHGGPGSSDEGDLASRLIPVTDAKRIKVTFSASVSDVLPWKFVPQQREVRVLPGETALAFYKATNTSDQDIIGVATYSVTPAQCAPYFSKIQCFCFEEQRLNAGETVDMPVFFYLDPDLLNDMNMKGVETVTLSYTFFTSSPNTAKMKVNHVVASSRRKSRAAHFKAPSDKRRVIMSAPLSKELREKYNVRSIPIRKDDEVTIVRGSNKGREGKITSVYRLKYVVHIERVTRDKANGQSVPLGIHPSNVVITKLKLDKDREDILARSKQGRELAANNKVTA
;
A
#
# COMPACT_ATOMS: atom_id res chain seq x y z
N MET A 1 14.84 -36.00 78.98
CA MET A 1 14.54 -36.35 77.58
C MET A 1 13.34 -35.51 77.20
N ASN A 2 13.62 -34.33 76.64
CA ASN A 2 12.72 -33.17 76.75
C ASN A 2 12.27 -32.66 75.38
N ALA A 3 10.99 -32.29 75.39
CA ALA A 3 10.38 -31.15 74.71
C ALA A 3 10.11 -31.22 73.19
N THR A 4 8.82 -31.31 72.88
CA THR A 4 8.14 -30.75 71.70
C THR A 4 8.57 -29.29 71.44
N PRO A 5 8.48 -28.75 70.20
CA PRO A 5 7.22 -28.07 69.84
C PRO A 5 6.80 -28.07 68.35
N ARG A 6 5.48 -28.15 68.19
CA ARG A 6 4.56 -27.30 67.39
C ARG A 6 5.00 -26.75 66.02
N LEU A 7 4.25 -27.24 65.02
CA LEU A 7 3.99 -26.62 63.71
C LEU A 7 3.58 -25.15 63.85
N ALA A 8 4.40 -24.25 63.30
CA ALA A 8 4.03 -22.86 63.06
C ALA A 8 3.36 -22.74 61.68
N ARG A 9 2.08 -22.36 61.73
CA ARG A 9 1.25 -21.95 60.62
C ARG A 9 1.73 -20.58 60.14
N SER A 10 2.20 -20.45 58.90
CA SER A 10 2.23 -19.15 58.22
C SER A 10 1.49 -19.26 56.89
N SER A 11 0.27 -18.72 56.91
CA SER A 11 -0.50 -18.39 55.72
C SER A 11 0.17 -17.18 55.10
N ALA A 12 0.75 -17.33 53.92
CA ALA A 12 1.00 -16.22 53.01
C ALA A 12 -0.02 -16.32 51.88
N ARG A 13 -1.21 -15.76 52.12
CA ARG A 13 -2.14 -15.35 51.07
C ARG A 13 -1.43 -14.27 50.24
N ALA A 14 -0.93 -14.64 49.07
CA ALA A 14 -0.50 -13.66 48.08
C ALA A 14 -1.75 -13.00 47.50
N ALA A 15 -1.99 -11.75 47.89
CA ALA A 15 -3.03 -10.90 47.33
C ALA A 15 -2.78 -10.71 45.83
N SER A 16 -3.75 -11.15 45.03
CA SER A 16 -3.77 -10.93 43.58
C SER A 16 -4.14 -9.47 43.29
N SER A 17 -3.22 -8.70 42.71
CA SER A 17 -3.57 -7.44 42.05
C SER A 17 -4.14 -7.73 40.64
N PRO A 18 -5.12 -6.96 40.14
CA PRO A 18 -5.89 -7.37 38.96
C PRO A 18 -5.19 -7.13 37.62
N TRP A 19 -4.00 -6.50 37.61
CA TRP A 19 -3.31 -6.03 36.41
C TRP A 19 -1.91 -6.63 36.29
N ALA A 20 -1.82 -7.96 36.23
CA ALA A 20 -0.58 -8.65 35.92
C ALA A 20 -0.80 -9.73 34.85
N CYS A 21 0.06 -9.73 33.82
CA CYS A 21 -0.03 -10.61 32.67
C CYS A 21 0.08 -12.09 33.04
N PHE A 22 -0.65 -12.95 32.32
CA PHE A 22 -0.79 -14.39 32.56
C PHE A 22 0.55 -15.15 32.66
N PHE A 23 1.61 -14.65 32.00
CA PHE A 23 2.94 -15.25 32.00
C PHE A 23 3.76 -15.02 33.28
N CYS A 24 3.52 -13.94 34.03
CA CYS A 24 4.21 -13.68 35.29
C CYS A 24 3.60 -14.43 36.48
N ARG A 25 2.34 -14.88 36.36
CA ARG A 25 1.61 -15.61 37.41
C ARG A 25 2.10 -17.04 37.62
N ASN A 26 2.78 -17.64 36.63
CA ASN A 26 3.21 -19.05 36.64
C ASN A 26 4.74 -19.26 36.63
N ALA A 27 5.55 -18.22 36.88
CA ALA A 27 6.99 -18.39 37.01
C ALA A 27 7.33 -19.05 38.36
N ARG A 28 7.75 -20.32 38.34
CA ARG A 28 8.27 -21.02 39.53
C ARG A 28 9.60 -20.39 39.99
N PRO A 29 9.83 -20.20 41.30
CA PRO A 29 11.10 -19.67 41.80
C PRO A 29 12.25 -20.67 41.56
N ARG A 30 13.38 -20.15 41.07
CA ARG A 30 14.64 -20.88 40.88
C ARG A 30 15.24 -21.24 42.25
N PRO A 31 15.74 -22.47 42.49
CA PRO A 31 16.35 -22.82 43.76
C PRO A 31 17.69 -22.10 43.94
N GLN A 32 17.87 -21.44 45.08
CA GLN A 32 19.14 -20.87 45.53
C GLN A 32 20.15 -22.00 45.78
N ARG A 33 21.28 -21.98 45.07
CA ARG A 33 22.43 -22.86 45.36
C ARG A 33 23.04 -22.44 46.70
N ALA A 34 23.04 -23.34 47.67
CA ALA A 34 23.76 -23.21 48.92
C ALA A 34 25.26 -23.01 48.66
N GLY A 35 25.82 -21.92 49.17
CA GLY A 35 27.25 -21.67 49.20
C GLY A 35 27.90 -22.60 50.23
N LEU A 36 28.81 -23.46 49.76
CA LEU A 36 29.72 -24.22 50.60
C LEU A 36 30.82 -23.26 51.10
N ASN A 37 30.89 -23.13 52.42
CA ASN A 37 31.94 -22.38 53.13
C ASN A 37 33.29 -23.08 52.93
N PHE A 38 34.22 -22.44 52.24
CA PHE A 38 35.64 -22.77 52.32
C PHE A 38 36.34 -21.69 53.13
N ALA A 39 36.70 -22.04 54.37
CA ALA A 39 37.55 -21.23 55.23
C ALA A 39 38.97 -21.22 54.69
N CYS A 40 39.50 -20.02 54.49
CA CYS A 40 40.89 -19.73 54.20
C CYS A 40 41.75 -20.00 55.44
N ASN A 41 42.61 -21.01 55.39
CA ASN A 41 43.75 -21.11 56.29
C ASN A 41 45.04 -20.94 55.47
N VAL A 42 45.74 -19.85 55.78
CA VAL A 42 47.06 -19.50 55.28
C VAL A 42 48.09 -20.41 55.94
N SER A 43 48.85 -21.15 55.14
CA SER A 43 50.15 -21.67 55.55
C SER A 43 51.12 -21.62 54.37
N ASN A 44 52.18 -20.85 54.58
CA ASN A 44 53.35 -20.69 53.72
C ASN A 44 54.04 -22.04 53.48
N SER A 45 54.40 -22.36 52.22
CA SER A 45 55.69 -22.97 51.87
C SER A 45 55.87 -23.18 50.35
N SER A 46 56.85 -22.45 49.81
CA SER A 46 57.85 -22.85 48.81
C SER A 46 57.48 -23.55 47.48
N SER A 47 57.73 -22.77 46.41
CA SER A 47 58.46 -23.07 45.15
C SER A 47 57.65 -23.15 43.84
N PRO A 48 57.98 -22.31 42.83
CA PRO A 48 57.34 -22.37 41.51
C PRO A 48 58.16 -23.24 40.53
N ARG A 49 57.52 -24.25 39.91
CA ARG A 49 58.03 -24.89 38.68
C ARG A 49 57.39 -24.20 37.46
N PRO A 50 58.15 -23.90 36.39
CA PRO A 50 57.61 -23.18 35.24
C PRO A 50 56.75 -24.12 34.38
N ARG A 51 55.48 -23.74 34.15
CA ARG A 51 54.64 -24.35 33.11
C ARG A 51 55.07 -23.77 31.76
N GLN A 52 55.60 -24.60 30.87
CA GLN A 52 55.83 -24.19 29.48
C GLN A 52 54.48 -23.95 28.77
N PRO A 53 54.34 -22.89 27.96
CA PRO A 53 53.13 -22.65 27.17
C PRO A 53 53.08 -23.62 25.97
N TYR A 54 52.21 -24.62 26.04
CA TYR A 54 51.85 -25.46 24.89
C TYR A 54 51.09 -24.61 23.87
N THR A 55 51.71 -24.36 22.71
CA THR A 55 51.04 -23.75 21.56
C THR A 55 50.45 -24.88 20.71
N PRO A 56 49.12 -24.93 20.51
CA PRO A 56 48.52 -25.99 19.71
C PRO A 56 48.96 -25.87 18.25
N THR A 57 49.21 -27.01 17.62
CA THR A 57 49.67 -27.09 16.24
C THR A 57 48.57 -26.59 15.29
N MET A 58 48.96 -26.02 14.13
CA MET A 58 47.97 -25.47 13.18
C MET A 58 46.97 -26.51 12.66
N GLU A 59 47.32 -27.80 12.70
CA GLU A 59 46.45 -28.90 12.31
C GLU A 59 45.35 -29.16 13.35
N GLU A 60 45.67 -29.12 14.64
CA GLU A 60 44.69 -29.26 15.74
C GLU A 60 43.70 -28.08 15.74
N ILE A 61 44.19 -26.88 15.44
CA ILE A 61 43.36 -25.67 15.31
C ILE A 61 42.36 -25.84 14.14
N ARG A 62 42.82 -26.30 12.97
CA ARG A 62 41.94 -26.56 11.81
C ARG A 62 40.92 -27.66 12.10
N ALA A 63 41.31 -28.76 12.76
CA ALA A 63 40.40 -29.84 13.14
C ALA A 63 39.30 -29.35 14.10
N HIS A 64 39.65 -28.46 15.03
CA HIS A 64 38.69 -27.84 15.95
C HIS A 64 37.73 -26.89 15.24
N TYR A 65 38.21 -26.04 14.31
CA TYR A 65 37.34 -25.19 13.49
C TYR A 65 36.45 -25.99 12.53
N SER A 66 36.94 -27.08 11.94
CA SER A 66 36.14 -27.98 11.09
C SER A 66 34.93 -28.55 11.83
N LYS A 67 35.14 -29.06 13.05
CA LYS A 67 34.05 -29.59 13.89
C LYS A 67 33.04 -28.50 14.27
N LYS A 68 33.52 -27.29 14.61
CA LYS A 68 32.65 -26.13 14.91
C LYS A 68 31.88 -25.63 13.70
N ASN A 69 32.51 -25.56 12.53
CA ASN A 69 31.85 -25.12 11.30
C ASN A 69 30.75 -26.11 10.90
N ARG A 70 30.98 -27.42 11.10
CA ARG A 70 29.96 -28.44 10.87
C ARG A 70 28.78 -28.34 11.82
N THR A 71 29.02 -28.11 13.12
CA THR A 71 27.92 -27.91 14.07
C THR A 71 27.16 -26.62 13.79
N ILE A 72 27.87 -25.51 13.51
CA ILE A 72 27.27 -24.24 13.12
C ILE A 72 26.41 -24.42 11.85
N ALA A 73 26.90 -25.14 10.84
CA ALA A 73 26.15 -25.41 9.61
C ALA A 73 24.85 -26.17 9.86
N TYR A 74 24.83 -27.14 10.78
CA TYR A 74 23.59 -27.85 11.14
C TYR A 74 22.59 -26.95 11.89
N TYR A 75 23.05 -26.08 12.79
CA TYR A 75 22.17 -25.15 13.49
C TYR A 75 21.59 -24.07 12.55
N THR A 76 22.40 -23.56 11.62
CA THR A 76 21.92 -22.58 10.62
C THR A 76 20.92 -23.22 9.66
N LEU A 77 21.19 -24.45 9.19
CA LEU A 77 20.27 -25.22 8.35
C LEU A 77 18.92 -25.47 9.04
N SER A 78 18.94 -25.90 10.32
CA SER A 78 17.73 -26.14 11.12
C SER A 78 16.89 -24.86 11.28
N THR A 79 17.54 -23.72 11.53
CA THR A 79 16.86 -22.42 11.66
C THR A 79 16.18 -22.01 10.35
N ILE A 80 16.85 -22.19 9.21
CA ILE A 80 16.28 -21.88 7.89
C ILE A 80 15.06 -22.75 7.60
N LEU A 81 15.17 -24.07 7.85
CA LEU A 81 14.05 -25.00 7.65
C LEU A 81 12.86 -24.68 8.56
N GLY A 82 13.12 -24.27 9.82
CA GLY A 82 12.08 -23.85 10.75
C GLY A 82 11.32 -22.61 10.27
N PHE A 83 12.02 -21.58 9.79
CA PHE A 83 11.37 -20.37 9.25
C PHE A 83 10.57 -20.66 7.97
N VAL A 84 11.10 -21.49 7.08
CA VAL A 84 10.37 -21.89 5.85
C VAL A 84 9.08 -22.64 6.19
N ALA A 85 9.14 -23.58 7.13
CA ALA A 85 7.96 -24.31 7.60
C ALA A 85 6.90 -23.39 8.23
N LEU A 86 7.32 -22.43 9.06
CA LEU A 86 6.43 -21.45 9.69
C LEU A 86 5.76 -20.54 8.64
N THR A 87 6.53 -20.07 7.66
CA THR A 87 6.01 -19.18 6.62
C THR A 87 4.99 -19.91 5.74
N TYR A 88 5.29 -21.16 5.36
CA TYR A 88 4.38 -21.99 4.56
C TYR A 88 3.13 -22.41 5.36
N GLY A 89 3.27 -22.72 6.65
CA GLY A 89 2.17 -23.09 7.55
C GLY A 89 1.26 -21.92 7.95
N SER A 90 1.74 -20.67 7.87
CA SER A 90 0.96 -19.50 8.26
C SER A 90 -0.28 -19.26 7.39
N VAL A 91 -0.20 -19.54 6.08
CA VAL A 91 -1.30 -19.34 5.13
C VAL A 91 -2.51 -20.24 5.40
N PRO A 92 -2.38 -21.57 5.55
CA PRO A 92 -3.52 -22.43 5.88
C PRO A 92 -4.06 -22.15 7.29
N LEU A 93 -3.20 -21.83 8.27
CA LEU A 93 -3.63 -21.44 9.61
C LEU A 93 -4.46 -20.15 9.59
N TYR A 94 -4.00 -19.14 8.84
CA TYR A 94 -4.73 -17.89 8.63
C TYR A 94 -6.07 -18.15 7.94
N LYS A 95 -6.11 -18.98 6.88
CA LYS A 95 -7.37 -19.36 6.22
C LYS A 95 -8.34 -20.08 7.17
N MET A 96 -7.84 -20.98 8.00
CA MET A 96 -8.67 -21.70 8.97
C MET A 96 -9.27 -20.73 10.01
N ILE A 97 -8.48 -19.79 10.52
CA ILE A 97 -8.95 -18.77 11.46
C ILE A 97 -9.92 -17.79 10.76
N CYS A 98 -9.61 -17.32 9.57
CA CYS A 98 -10.49 -16.42 8.81
C CYS A 98 -11.82 -17.07 8.46
N GLN A 99 -11.84 -18.38 8.17
CA GLN A 99 -13.09 -19.12 7.88
C GLN A 99 -13.95 -19.37 9.13
N THR A 100 -13.34 -19.51 10.31
CA THR A 100 -14.07 -19.75 11.56
C THR A 100 -14.50 -18.46 12.27
N THR A 101 -13.74 -17.38 12.11
CA THR A 101 -13.97 -16.09 12.80
C THR A 101 -14.52 -14.99 11.90
N GLY A 102 -14.45 -15.14 10.57
CA GLY A 102 -14.97 -14.15 9.61
C GLY A 102 -14.16 -12.86 9.51
N TRP A 103 -12.94 -12.82 10.07
CA TRP A 103 -12.11 -11.62 10.08
C TRP A 103 -11.51 -11.36 8.68
N GLY A 104 -11.82 -10.21 8.08
CA GLY A 104 -11.33 -9.82 6.75
C GLY A 104 -12.37 -9.90 5.61
N GLY A 105 -13.65 -10.07 5.91
CA GLY A 105 -14.74 -9.96 4.92
C GLY A 105 -14.87 -11.16 3.98
N GLN A 106 -14.11 -12.24 4.20
CA GLN A 106 -14.43 -13.55 3.65
C GLN A 106 -15.61 -14.11 4.46
N PRO A 107 -16.75 -14.44 3.83
CA PRO A 107 -17.88 -15.00 4.56
C PRO A 107 -17.43 -16.28 5.27
N ILE A 108 -17.80 -16.39 6.55
CA ILE A 108 -17.74 -17.63 7.30
C ILE A 108 -18.42 -18.69 6.43
N ARG A 109 -17.91 -19.91 6.40
CA ARG A 109 -18.67 -21.06 5.89
C ARG A 109 -19.86 -21.32 6.83
N ALA A 110 -20.78 -20.38 6.88
CA ALA A 110 -22.13 -20.57 7.32
C ALA A 110 -22.87 -21.01 6.05
N HIS A 111 -23.21 -22.29 6.00
CA HIS A 111 -24.27 -22.88 5.17
C HIS A 111 -24.55 -22.16 3.83
N GLY A 112 -23.70 -22.42 2.83
CA GLY A 112 -23.95 -22.01 1.44
C GLY A 112 -22.75 -21.31 0.79
N GLY A 113 -21.78 -22.08 0.30
CA GLY A 113 -20.70 -21.56 -0.54
C GLY A 113 -20.08 -22.69 -1.39
N PRO A 114 -19.74 -22.42 -2.66
CA PRO A 114 -19.77 -23.41 -3.74
C PRO A 114 -18.71 -24.49 -3.55
N GLY A 115 -19.17 -25.73 -3.36
CA GLY A 115 -18.34 -26.92 -3.17
C GLY A 115 -18.73 -27.80 -1.98
N SER A 116 -19.66 -27.38 -1.12
CA SER A 116 -20.33 -28.27 -0.17
C SER A 116 -21.62 -28.80 -0.78
N SER A 117 -21.84 -30.11 -0.61
CA SER A 117 -22.99 -30.90 -1.03
C SER A 117 -24.30 -30.46 -0.35
N ASP A 118 -24.77 -29.27 -0.65
CA ASP A 118 -26.13 -28.82 -0.31
C ASP A 118 -26.64 -27.83 -1.37
N GLU A 119 -26.90 -28.37 -2.56
CA GLU A 119 -27.59 -27.65 -3.64
C GLU A 119 -29.09 -27.43 -3.30
N GLY A 120 -29.58 -27.98 -2.18
CA GLY A 120 -30.97 -27.89 -1.73
C GLY A 120 -31.33 -26.68 -0.85
N ASP A 121 -30.35 -25.94 -0.31
CA ASP A 121 -30.58 -24.93 0.74
C ASP A 121 -30.99 -23.53 0.23
N LEU A 122 -30.68 -23.17 -1.03
CA LEU A 122 -31.12 -21.87 -1.56
C LEU A 122 -32.62 -21.88 -1.90
N ALA A 123 -33.10 -22.99 -2.47
CA ALA A 123 -34.50 -23.18 -2.83
C ALA A 123 -35.43 -23.23 -1.62
N SER A 124 -34.97 -23.79 -0.49
CA SER A 124 -35.73 -23.83 0.76
C SER A 124 -35.88 -22.44 1.42
N ARG A 125 -34.94 -21.52 1.20
CA ARG A 125 -34.97 -20.13 1.72
C ARG A 125 -35.83 -19.17 0.89
N LEU A 126 -36.14 -19.52 -0.37
CA LEU A 126 -36.96 -18.74 -1.30
C LEU A 126 -38.47 -18.98 -1.14
N ILE A 127 -38.88 -19.69 -0.07
CA ILE A 127 -40.27 -19.95 0.26
C ILE A 127 -40.77 -18.80 1.16
N PRO A 128 -41.85 -18.10 0.77
CA PRO A 128 -42.36 -16.99 1.57
C PRO A 128 -42.94 -17.51 2.90
N VAL A 129 -42.48 -16.92 4.00
CA VAL A 129 -43.04 -17.20 5.33
C VAL A 129 -44.33 -16.40 5.49
N THR A 130 -45.48 -17.06 5.32
CA THR A 130 -46.81 -16.42 5.34
C THR A 130 -47.22 -15.86 6.70
N ASP A 131 -46.59 -16.35 7.78
CA ASP A 131 -46.93 -15.99 9.16
C ASP A 131 -46.22 -14.71 9.65
N ALA A 132 -45.30 -14.18 8.84
CA ALA A 132 -44.47 -13.04 9.17
C ALA A 132 -45.05 -11.69 8.72
N LYS A 133 -44.66 -10.60 9.41
CA LYS A 133 -45.06 -9.25 9.04
C LYS A 133 -44.38 -8.83 7.72
N ARG A 134 -45.16 -8.22 6.81
CA ARG A 134 -44.62 -7.63 5.58
C ARG A 134 -43.66 -6.49 5.90
N ILE A 135 -42.46 -6.55 5.34
CA ILE A 135 -41.43 -5.52 5.47
C ILE A 135 -41.56 -4.54 4.31
N LYS A 136 -41.54 -3.25 4.63
CA LYS A 136 -41.61 -2.17 3.63
C LYS A 136 -40.21 -1.90 3.10
N VAL A 137 -39.96 -2.20 1.84
CA VAL A 137 -38.72 -1.85 1.14
C VAL A 137 -38.93 -0.54 0.41
N THR A 138 -38.18 0.50 0.78
CA THR A 138 -38.20 1.83 0.14
C THR A 138 -37.00 1.99 -0.79
N PHE A 139 -37.22 2.62 -1.94
CA PHE A 139 -36.20 2.80 -2.98
C PHE A 139 -35.77 4.25 -3.09
N SER A 140 -34.48 4.49 -3.00
CA SER A 140 -33.85 5.80 -3.13
C SER A 140 -32.83 5.78 -4.26
N ALA A 141 -32.78 6.88 -5.00
CA ALA A 141 -31.90 7.06 -6.15
C ALA A 141 -31.21 8.42 -6.04
N SER A 142 -29.89 8.45 -6.16
CA SER A 142 -29.10 9.66 -6.24
C SER A 142 -28.04 9.57 -7.33
N VAL A 143 -27.59 10.72 -7.82
CA VAL A 143 -26.57 10.86 -8.85
C VAL A 143 -25.56 11.89 -8.36
N SER A 144 -24.28 11.69 -8.64
CA SER A 144 -23.24 12.70 -8.39
C SER A 144 -23.41 13.93 -9.29
N ASP A 145 -23.15 15.14 -8.79
CA ASP A 145 -23.28 16.41 -9.55
C ASP A 145 -22.48 16.47 -10.86
N VAL A 146 -21.44 15.63 -10.98
CA VAL A 146 -20.57 15.54 -12.17
C VAL A 146 -21.20 14.70 -13.29
N LEU A 147 -22.16 13.84 -12.97
CA LEU A 147 -22.80 12.93 -13.91
C LEU A 147 -24.14 13.54 -14.37
N PRO A 148 -24.26 14.02 -15.63
CA PRO A 148 -25.48 14.63 -16.16
C PRO A 148 -26.54 13.56 -16.50
N TRP A 149 -26.93 12.77 -15.50
CA TRP A 149 -27.95 11.74 -15.61
C TRP A 149 -29.12 12.06 -14.70
N LYS A 150 -30.32 11.71 -15.14
CA LYS A 150 -31.52 11.66 -14.32
C LYS A 150 -31.80 10.22 -13.94
N PHE A 151 -31.69 9.90 -12.65
CA PHE A 151 -31.89 8.55 -12.12
C PHE A 151 -32.98 8.56 -11.06
N VAL A 152 -34.05 7.80 -11.28
CA VAL A 152 -35.22 7.76 -10.39
C VAL A 152 -35.78 6.35 -10.25
N PRO A 153 -36.28 5.94 -9.07
CA PRO A 153 -37.00 4.69 -8.94
C PRO A 153 -38.39 4.82 -9.58
N GLN A 154 -38.84 3.79 -10.31
CA GLN A 154 -40.21 3.74 -10.84
C GLN A 154 -41.23 3.51 -9.72
N GLN A 155 -40.86 2.72 -8.73
CA GLN A 155 -41.66 2.40 -7.54
C GLN A 155 -40.93 2.91 -6.31
N ARG A 156 -41.61 3.69 -5.45
CA ARG A 156 -40.97 4.27 -4.25
C ARG A 156 -40.93 3.30 -3.08
N GLU A 157 -41.88 2.38 -3.00
CA GLU A 157 -41.96 1.35 -1.96
C GLU A 157 -42.63 0.06 -2.45
N VAL A 158 -42.20 -1.08 -1.92
CA VAL A 158 -42.81 -2.41 -2.12
C VAL A 158 -42.86 -3.12 -0.76
N ARG A 159 -43.94 -3.85 -0.48
CA ARG A 159 -44.11 -4.61 0.76
C ARG A 159 -43.98 -6.11 0.50
N VAL A 160 -42.92 -6.71 1.02
CA VAL A 160 -42.57 -8.12 0.78
C VAL A 160 -42.59 -8.93 2.07
N LEU A 161 -42.91 -10.20 1.97
CA LEU A 161 -42.72 -11.17 3.05
C LEU A 161 -41.26 -11.61 3.11
N PRO A 162 -40.72 -11.96 4.29
CA PRO A 162 -39.45 -12.69 4.38
C PRO A 162 -39.52 -14.00 3.57
N GLY A 163 -38.50 -14.25 2.75
CA GLY A 163 -38.46 -15.35 1.78
C GLY A 163 -39.16 -15.06 0.44
N GLU A 164 -39.94 -13.98 0.32
CA GLU A 164 -40.55 -13.56 -0.95
C GLU A 164 -39.52 -12.84 -1.85
N THR A 165 -39.47 -13.24 -3.11
CA THR A 165 -38.65 -12.55 -4.12
C THR A 165 -39.44 -11.39 -4.73
N ALA A 166 -38.77 -10.25 -4.94
CA ALA A 166 -39.39 -9.08 -5.54
C ALA A 166 -38.48 -8.42 -6.58
N LEU A 167 -39.13 -7.77 -7.55
CA LEU A 167 -38.47 -7.04 -8.62
C LEU A 167 -38.87 -5.56 -8.54
N ALA A 168 -37.87 -4.68 -8.54
CA ALA A 168 -38.05 -3.24 -8.61
C ALA A 168 -37.32 -2.67 -9.84
N PHE A 169 -37.86 -1.61 -10.43
CA PHE A 169 -37.27 -0.94 -11.60
C PHE A 169 -36.78 0.46 -11.25
N TYR A 170 -35.62 0.81 -11.79
CA TYR A 170 -35.12 2.18 -11.81
C TYR A 170 -35.00 2.67 -13.25
N LYS A 171 -35.25 3.95 -13.47
CA LYS A 171 -35.11 4.59 -14.77
C LYS A 171 -33.91 5.52 -14.76
N ALA A 172 -32.99 5.30 -15.68
CA ALA A 172 -31.85 6.19 -15.92
C ALA A 172 -31.97 6.84 -17.30
N THR A 173 -31.80 8.15 -17.36
CA THR A 173 -31.78 8.94 -18.59
C THR A 173 -30.49 9.74 -18.66
N ASN A 174 -29.72 9.58 -19.75
CA ASN A 174 -28.58 10.43 -20.03
C ASN A 174 -29.07 11.75 -20.65
N THR A 175 -28.89 12.86 -19.95
CA THR A 175 -29.31 14.19 -20.45
C THR A 175 -28.19 14.93 -21.19
N SER A 176 -27.05 14.29 -21.43
CA SER A 176 -25.92 14.89 -22.16
C SER A 176 -25.88 14.47 -23.63
N ASP A 177 -25.10 15.22 -24.40
CA ASP A 177 -24.85 14.98 -25.83
C ASP A 177 -23.72 13.96 -26.08
N GLN A 178 -23.19 13.33 -25.03
CA GLN A 178 -22.10 12.37 -25.11
C GLN A 178 -22.45 11.05 -24.43
N ASP A 179 -21.85 9.97 -24.90
CA ASP A 179 -21.95 8.68 -24.25
C ASP A 179 -21.16 8.72 -22.95
N ILE A 180 -21.83 8.35 -21.85
CA ILE A 180 -21.21 8.33 -20.53
C ILE A 180 -21.29 6.92 -19.97
N ILE A 181 -20.24 6.53 -19.27
CA ILE A 181 -20.18 5.28 -18.52
C ILE A 181 -20.32 5.62 -17.04
N GLY A 182 -21.30 5.00 -16.40
CA GLY A 182 -21.60 5.15 -14.98
C GLY A 182 -21.40 3.84 -14.23
N VAL A 183 -20.98 3.95 -12.97
CA VAL A 183 -20.93 2.83 -12.03
C VAL A 183 -21.81 3.20 -10.83
N ALA A 184 -22.62 2.24 -10.37
CA ALA A 184 -23.52 2.46 -9.24
C ALA A 184 -23.04 1.73 -8.00
N THR A 185 -23.10 2.40 -6.85
CA THR A 185 -22.94 1.75 -5.55
C THR A 185 -24.27 1.72 -4.82
N TYR A 186 -24.47 0.71 -3.97
CA TYR A 186 -25.69 0.60 -3.18
C TYR A 186 -25.40 0.57 -1.69
N SER A 187 -26.40 0.97 -0.91
CA SER A 187 -26.42 0.81 0.53
C SER A 187 -27.81 0.40 1.01
N VAL A 188 -27.84 -0.41 2.08
CA VAL A 188 -29.06 -0.87 2.75
C VAL A 188 -29.12 -0.22 4.12
N THR A 189 -30.25 0.42 4.44
CA THR A 189 -30.49 1.08 5.73
C THR A 189 -31.78 0.54 6.35
N PRO A 190 -31.82 0.17 7.64
CA PRO A 190 -30.74 0.21 8.63
C PRO A 190 -29.65 -0.86 8.40
N ALA A 191 -28.43 -0.60 8.86
CA ALA A 191 -27.26 -1.45 8.60
C ALA A 191 -27.41 -2.89 9.10
N GLN A 192 -28.19 -3.11 10.16
CA GLN A 192 -28.48 -4.44 10.70
C GLN A 192 -29.29 -5.34 9.75
N CYS A 193 -29.98 -4.76 8.76
CA CYS A 193 -30.71 -5.51 7.73
C CYS A 193 -29.81 -5.93 6.55
N ALA A 194 -28.63 -5.33 6.40
CA ALA A 194 -27.71 -5.61 5.30
C ALA A 194 -27.35 -7.11 5.12
N PRO A 195 -27.09 -7.91 6.17
CA PRO A 195 -26.77 -9.33 5.99
C PRO A 195 -27.96 -10.19 5.54
N TYR A 196 -29.18 -9.74 5.76
CA TYR A 196 -30.42 -10.45 5.37
C TYR A 196 -31.01 -9.95 4.05
N PHE A 197 -30.39 -8.93 3.44
CA PHE A 197 -30.84 -8.37 2.19
C PHE A 197 -29.98 -8.91 1.05
N SER A 198 -30.53 -9.86 0.32
CA SER A 198 -29.80 -10.59 -0.71
C SER A 198 -30.27 -10.14 -2.10
N LYS A 199 -29.39 -9.43 -2.80
CA LYS A 199 -29.64 -8.97 -4.18
C LYS A 199 -29.17 -10.03 -5.18
N ILE A 200 -30.11 -10.70 -5.82
CA ILE A 200 -29.85 -11.81 -6.76
C ILE A 200 -29.29 -11.28 -8.10
N GLN A 201 -29.77 -10.13 -8.60
CA GLN A 201 -29.28 -9.52 -9.86
C GLN A 201 -29.14 -7.99 -9.75
N CYS A 202 -27.95 -7.44 -10.10
CA CYS A 202 -27.54 -6.05 -9.90
C CYS A 202 -26.86 -5.43 -11.12
N PHE A 203 -27.37 -4.30 -11.63
CA PHE A 203 -26.68 -3.44 -12.61
C PHE A 203 -25.42 -2.73 -12.07
N CYS A 204 -25.08 -2.96 -10.80
CA CYS A 204 -24.24 -2.06 -9.99
C CYS A 204 -22.76 -2.40 -10.08
N PHE A 205 -22.45 -3.66 -10.40
CA PHE A 205 -21.08 -4.13 -10.56
C PHE A 205 -20.60 -4.08 -12.01
N GLU A 206 -21.48 -3.75 -12.94
CA GLU A 206 -21.18 -3.62 -14.35
C GLU A 206 -21.20 -2.15 -14.76
N GLU A 207 -20.20 -1.76 -15.54
CA GLU A 207 -20.12 -0.45 -16.15
C GLU A 207 -21.31 -0.26 -17.10
N GLN A 208 -22.24 0.63 -16.74
CA GLN A 208 -23.40 0.95 -17.56
C GLN A 208 -23.04 2.07 -18.52
N ARG A 209 -23.01 1.77 -19.82
CA ARG A 209 -22.86 2.77 -20.87
C ARG A 209 -24.25 3.20 -21.33
N LEU A 210 -24.55 4.50 -21.21
CA LEU A 210 -25.75 5.12 -21.79
C LEU A 210 -25.32 6.06 -22.90
N ASN A 211 -25.91 5.89 -24.09
CA ASN A 211 -25.68 6.81 -25.20
C ASN A 211 -26.30 8.18 -24.91
N ALA A 212 -25.91 9.19 -25.68
CA ALA A 212 -26.50 10.52 -25.59
C ALA A 212 -28.03 10.48 -25.72
N GLY A 213 -28.76 11.06 -24.76
CA GLY A 213 -30.23 11.09 -24.74
C GLY A 213 -30.92 9.75 -24.44
N GLU A 214 -30.18 8.65 -24.27
CA GLU A 214 -30.75 7.32 -24.09
C GLU A 214 -31.40 7.18 -22.70
N THR A 215 -32.50 6.43 -22.65
CA THR A 215 -33.20 6.09 -21.42
C THR A 215 -33.35 4.58 -21.31
N VAL A 216 -32.89 4.02 -20.19
CA VAL A 216 -32.90 2.57 -19.92
C VAL A 216 -33.57 2.30 -18.57
N ASP A 217 -34.40 1.26 -18.54
CA ASP A 217 -34.97 0.73 -17.31
C ASP A 217 -34.06 -0.39 -16.78
N MET A 218 -33.59 -0.23 -15.54
CA MET A 218 -32.65 -1.13 -14.87
C MET A 218 -33.39 -1.92 -13.78
N PRO A 219 -33.57 -3.24 -13.96
CA PRO A 219 -34.23 -4.08 -12.97
C PRO A 219 -33.30 -4.41 -11.79
N VAL A 220 -33.91 -4.57 -10.61
CA VAL A 220 -33.27 -5.01 -9.38
C VAL A 220 -34.09 -6.16 -8.83
N PHE A 221 -33.50 -7.35 -8.81
CA PHE A 221 -34.12 -8.55 -8.25
C PHE A 221 -33.49 -8.85 -6.89
N PHE A 222 -34.32 -8.92 -5.85
CA PHE A 222 -33.88 -9.10 -4.47
C PHE A 222 -34.88 -9.95 -3.66
N TYR A 223 -34.43 -10.45 -2.52
CA TYR A 223 -35.27 -11.07 -1.52
C TYR A 223 -34.73 -10.77 -0.12
N LEU A 224 -35.56 -10.99 0.91
CA LEU A 224 -35.16 -10.88 2.30
C LEU A 224 -35.05 -12.28 2.91
N ASP A 225 -33.92 -12.60 3.51
CA ASP A 225 -33.69 -13.90 4.12
C ASP A 225 -34.62 -14.11 5.34
N PRO A 226 -35.32 -15.26 5.48
CA PRO A 226 -36.28 -15.50 6.56
C PRO A 226 -35.63 -15.52 7.96
N ASP A 227 -34.31 -15.72 8.03
CA ASP A 227 -33.53 -15.70 9.28
C ASP A 227 -33.59 -14.35 10.02
N LEU A 228 -34.01 -13.27 9.34
CA LEU A 228 -34.26 -11.98 9.97
C LEU A 228 -35.29 -12.05 11.11
N LEU A 229 -36.18 -13.05 11.10
CA LEU A 229 -37.20 -13.24 12.14
C LEU A 229 -36.61 -13.80 13.44
N ASN A 230 -35.52 -14.54 13.34
CA ASN A 230 -34.87 -15.21 14.46
C ASN A 230 -33.86 -14.29 15.17
N ASP A 231 -33.39 -13.23 14.50
CA ASP A 231 -32.42 -12.30 15.05
C ASP A 231 -33.08 -11.26 15.98
N MET A 232 -32.57 -11.19 17.20
CA MET A 232 -33.00 -10.20 18.20
C MET A 232 -32.70 -8.76 17.76
N ASN A 233 -31.65 -8.54 16.97
CA ASN A 233 -31.27 -7.21 16.48
C ASN A 233 -32.23 -6.67 15.40
N MET A 234 -33.05 -7.54 14.79
CA MET A 234 -34.03 -7.15 13.77
C MET A 234 -35.41 -6.79 14.35
N LYS A 235 -35.60 -6.91 15.68
CA LYS A 235 -36.85 -6.53 16.34
C LYS A 235 -37.16 -5.04 16.12
N GLY A 236 -38.33 -4.76 15.54
CA GLY A 236 -38.80 -3.40 15.27
C GLY A 236 -38.37 -2.80 13.92
N VAL A 237 -37.61 -3.54 13.10
CA VAL A 237 -37.29 -3.10 11.74
C VAL A 237 -38.45 -3.42 10.80
N GLU A 238 -39.24 -2.39 10.48
CA GLU A 238 -40.37 -2.53 9.54
C GLU A 238 -40.07 -1.94 8.16
N THR A 239 -39.04 -1.10 8.07
CA THR A 239 -38.68 -0.38 6.86
C THR A 239 -37.22 -0.60 6.51
N VAL A 240 -36.97 -1.00 5.27
CA VAL A 240 -35.63 -1.20 4.71
C VAL A 240 -35.49 -0.28 3.51
N THR A 241 -34.52 0.63 3.54
CA THR A 241 -34.24 1.53 2.43
C THR A 241 -33.07 1.01 1.61
N LEU A 242 -33.32 0.75 0.34
CA LEU A 242 -32.32 0.46 -0.67
C LEU A 242 -31.97 1.75 -1.41
N SER A 243 -30.77 2.26 -1.19
CA SER A 243 -30.29 3.48 -1.83
C SER A 243 -29.25 3.15 -2.90
N TYR A 244 -29.44 3.66 -4.11
CA TYR A 244 -28.46 3.62 -5.19
C TYR A 244 -27.89 5.00 -5.45
N THR A 245 -26.57 5.06 -5.64
CA THR A 245 -25.89 6.28 -6.06
C THR A 245 -25.04 5.99 -7.29
N PHE A 246 -25.27 6.75 -8.37
CA PHE A 246 -24.45 6.69 -9.58
C PHE A 246 -23.27 7.66 -9.49
N PHE A 247 -22.10 7.14 -9.88
CA PHE A 247 -20.89 7.91 -10.07
C PHE A 247 -20.47 7.80 -11.52
N THR A 248 -19.88 8.88 -12.04
CA THR A 248 -19.13 8.79 -13.29
C THR A 248 -18.00 7.79 -13.08
N SER A 249 -17.97 6.71 -13.87
CA SER A 249 -16.71 6.00 -14.07
C SER A 249 -15.93 6.88 -15.03
N SER A 250 -15.33 7.94 -14.51
CA SER A 250 -14.19 8.50 -15.22
C SER A 250 -13.19 7.35 -15.26
N PRO A 251 -12.91 6.70 -16.41
CA PRO A 251 -11.61 6.05 -16.48
C PRO A 251 -10.68 7.17 -16.10
N ASN A 252 -9.90 6.97 -15.04
CA ASN A 252 -8.93 7.93 -14.56
C ASN A 252 -7.99 8.19 -15.74
N THR A 253 -8.40 9.11 -16.61
CA THR A 253 -7.79 9.36 -17.90
C THR A 253 -6.73 10.35 -17.54
N ALA A 254 -5.70 9.83 -16.87
CA ALA A 254 -4.36 10.34 -16.99
C ALA A 254 -4.13 10.42 -18.49
N LYS A 255 -4.39 11.61 -19.07
CA LYS A 255 -4.42 11.93 -20.50
C LYS A 255 -3.50 10.97 -21.27
N MET A 256 -4.09 9.89 -21.78
CA MET A 256 -3.33 8.83 -22.43
C MET A 256 -2.81 9.39 -23.75
N LYS A 257 -1.61 8.96 -24.15
CA LYS A 257 -0.96 9.45 -25.36
C LYS A 257 -1.81 9.09 -26.60
N VAL A 258 -2.53 10.08 -27.16
CA VAL A 258 -3.43 9.89 -28.32
C VAL A 258 -2.67 9.76 -29.64
N ASN A 259 -1.54 10.45 -29.81
CA ASN A 259 -0.80 10.46 -31.07
C ASN A 259 -0.21 9.07 -31.39
N HIS A 260 -0.76 8.39 -32.39
CA HIS A 260 -0.36 7.04 -32.79
C HIS A 260 1.06 6.97 -33.39
N VAL A 261 1.59 8.07 -33.94
CA VAL A 261 2.91 8.13 -34.59
C VAL A 261 4.04 7.99 -33.56
N VAL A 262 3.86 8.54 -32.36
CA VAL A 262 4.88 8.50 -31.32
C VAL A 262 4.83 7.15 -30.61
N ALA A 263 5.92 6.38 -30.62
CA ALA A 263 5.94 5.08 -29.95
C ALA A 263 5.91 5.21 -28.40
N SER A 264 5.12 4.38 -27.72
CA SER A 264 5.15 4.21 -26.25
C SER A 264 6.03 3.03 -25.78
N SER A 265 6.56 2.23 -26.72
CA SER A 265 7.39 1.07 -26.41
C SER A 265 8.68 1.49 -25.68
N ARG A 266 8.95 0.82 -24.54
CA ARG A 266 10.18 0.99 -23.74
C ARG A 266 11.45 0.81 -24.57
N ARG A 267 11.49 -0.21 -25.44
CA ARG A 267 12.64 -0.52 -26.30
C ARG A 267 12.93 0.63 -27.27
N LYS A 268 11.90 1.11 -27.99
CA LYS A 268 12.01 2.21 -28.95
C LYS A 268 12.43 3.52 -28.26
N SER A 269 11.83 3.84 -27.10
CA SER A 269 12.15 5.04 -26.32
C SER A 269 13.60 5.05 -25.81
N ARG A 270 14.10 3.92 -25.31
CA ARG A 270 15.49 3.79 -24.86
C ARG A 270 16.48 3.92 -26.02
N ALA A 271 16.17 3.29 -27.17
CA ALA A 271 16.99 3.42 -28.37
C ALA A 271 17.07 4.88 -28.83
N ALA A 272 15.94 5.58 -28.88
CA ALA A 272 15.89 7.00 -29.22
C ALA A 272 16.71 7.88 -28.26
N HIS A 273 16.66 7.60 -26.95
CA HIS A 273 17.44 8.34 -25.96
C HIS A 273 18.96 8.12 -26.11
N PHE A 274 19.43 6.88 -26.13
CA PHE A 274 20.89 6.61 -26.15
C PHE A 274 21.54 6.86 -27.51
N LYS A 275 20.78 6.74 -28.61
CA LYS A 275 21.27 7.00 -29.98
C LYS A 275 20.96 8.42 -30.48
N ALA A 276 20.46 9.31 -29.62
CA ALA A 276 20.12 10.68 -30.02
C ALA A 276 21.33 11.42 -30.63
N PRO A 277 21.13 12.27 -31.66
CA PRO A 277 22.17 13.17 -32.17
C PRO A 277 22.45 14.33 -31.20
N SER A 278 23.56 15.06 -31.41
CA SER A 278 24.09 16.05 -30.45
C SER A 278 23.13 17.22 -30.17
N ASP A 279 22.36 17.66 -31.16
CA ASP A 279 21.32 18.68 -31.05
C ASP A 279 20.18 18.23 -30.12
N LYS A 280 19.71 17.00 -30.26
CA LYS A 280 18.68 16.41 -29.37
C LYS A 280 19.24 16.18 -27.97
N ARG A 281 20.48 15.71 -27.84
CA ARG A 281 21.16 15.55 -26.54
C ARG A 281 21.22 16.87 -25.77
N ARG A 282 21.50 17.99 -26.44
CA ARG A 282 21.46 19.33 -25.82
C ARG A 282 20.10 19.63 -25.19
N VAL A 283 19.00 19.33 -25.89
CA VAL A 283 17.64 19.57 -25.39
C VAL A 283 17.31 18.64 -24.21
N ILE A 284 17.66 17.36 -24.32
CA ILE A 284 17.49 16.37 -23.23
C ILE A 284 18.25 16.81 -21.97
N MET A 285 19.45 17.37 -22.14
CA MET A 285 20.29 17.90 -21.07
C MET A 285 19.87 19.30 -20.60
N SER A 286 18.58 19.47 -20.31
CA SER A 286 18.03 20.67 -19.68
C SER A 286 18.02 20.58 -18.16
N ALA A 287 18.21 21.71 -17.49
CA ALA A 287 18.05 21.83 -16.04
C ALA A 287 16.93 22.81 -15.67
N PRO A 288 16.29 22.60 -14.51
CA PRO A 288 15.39 23.57 -13.92
C PRO A 288 16.11 24.86 -13.53
N LEU A 289 15.40 25.98 -13.68
CA LEU A 289 15.84 27.30 -13.19
C LEU A 289 15.48 27.48 -11.70
N SER A 290 16.25 28.29 -10.98
CA SER A 290 15.94 28.75 -9.62
C SER A 290 14.60 29.51 -9.58
N LYS A 291 13.99 29.62 -8.40
CA LYS A 291 12.68 30.28 -8.25
C LYS A 291 12.72 31.72 -8.76
N GLU A 292 13.79 32.45 -8.43
CA GLU A 292 14.04 33.83 -8.86
C GLU A 292 14.12 33.95 -10.38
N LEU A 293 14.88 33.08 -11.04
CA LEU A 293 15.00 33.09 -12.51
C LEU A 293 13.70 32.68 -13.19
N ARG A 294 12.92 31.78 -12.57
CA ARG A 294 11.60 31.36 -13.08
C ARG A 294 10.60 32.50 -13.04
N GLU A 295 10.61 33.31 -12.00
CA GLU A 295 9.74 34.49 -11.89
C GLU A 295 10.17 35.57 -12.89
N LYS A 296 11.48 35.82 -13.00
CA LYS A 296 12.03 36.81 -13.95
C LYS A 296 11.71 36.50 -15.41
N TYR A 297 11.92 35.24 -15.83
CA TYR A 297 11.79 34.87 -17.25
C TYR A 297 10.49 34.10 -17.58
N ASN A 298 9.68 33.70 -16.59
CA ASN A 298 8.50 32.83 -16.74
C ASN A 298 8.77 31.45 -17.40
N VAL A 299 10.04 31.01 -17.44
CA VAL A 299 10.46 29.73 -18.04
C VAL A 299 10.80 28.71 -16.94
N ARG A 300 10.42 27.43 -17.11
CA ARG A 300 10.65 26.39 -16.10
C ARG A 300 12.08 25.82 -16.12
N SER A 301 12.62 25.59 -17.32
CA SER A 301 13.89 24.90 -17.54
C SER A 301 14.50 25.30 -18.86
N ILE A 302 15.82 25.21 -18.96
CA ILE A 302 16.58 25.55 -20.17
C ILE A 302 17.74 24.55 -20.38
N PRO A 303 18.15 24.28 -21.63
CA PRO A 303 19.37 23.53 -21.91
C PRO A 303 20.60 24.13 -21.24
N ILE A 304 21.38 23.32 -20.54
CA ILE A 304 22.58 23.76 -19.83
C ILE A 304 23.70 24.18 -20.81
N ARG A 305 24.42 25.25 -20.49
CA ARG A 305 25.65 25.67 -21.20
C ARG A 305 26.87 25.70 -20.26
N LYS A 306 28.05 25.89 -20.87
CA LYS A 306 29.28 26.18 -20.13
C LYS A 306 29.16 27.56 -19.48
N ASP A 307 29.79 27.71 -18.33
CA ASP A 307 29.82 28.92 -17.50
C ASP A 307 28.48 29.36 -16.89
N ASP A 308 27.44 28.53 -16.96
CA ASP A 308 26.26 28.69 -16.12
C ASP A 308 26.63 28.40 -14.65
N GLU A 309 26.10 29.20 -13.73
CA GLU A 309 26.22 28.94 -12.29
C GLU A 309 25.07 28.06 -11.84
N VAL A 310 25.43 27.03 -11.08
CA VAL A 310 24.50 25.99 -10.69
C VAL A 310 24.70 25.52 -9.26
N THR A 311 23.61 25.06 -8.67
CA THR A 311 23.57 24.44 -7.34
C THR A 311 23.09 23.00 -7.46
N ILE A 312 23.81 22.07 -6.82
CA ILE A 312 23.45 20.65 -6.85
C ILE A 312 22.37 20.37 -5.81
N VAL A 313 21.24 19.78 -6.24
CA VAL A 313 20.08 19.51 -5.36
C VAL A 313 20.03 18.06 -4.88
N ARG A 314 20.64 17.13 -5.62
CA ARG A 314 20.59 15.68 -5.31
C ARG A 314 21.98 15.04 -5.40
N GLY A 315 22.18 13.97 -4.64
CA GLY A 315 23.42 13.19 -4.61
C GLY A 315 24.39 13.63 -3.50
N SER A 316 25.57 13.02 -3.46
CA SER A 316 26.56 13.20 -2.38
C SER A 316 27.07 14.64 -2.25
N ASN A 317 27.08 15.40 -3.34
CA ASN A 317 27.56 16.78 -3.39
C ASN A 317 26.42 17.81 -3.33
N LYS A 318 25.27 17.44 -2.73
CA LYS A 318 24.12 18.35 -2.55
C LYS A 318 24.51 19.62 -1.78
N GLY A 319 23.98 20.75 -2.21
CA GLY A 319 24.20 22.07 -1.60
C GLY A 319 25.46 22.79 -2.08
N ARG A 320 26.34 22.12 -2.86
CA ARG A 320 27.48 22.78 -3.47
C ARG A 320 27.06 23.59 -4.69
N GLU A 321 27.64 24.76 -4.81
CA GLU A 321 27.48 25.66 -5.94
C GLU A 321 28.78 25.73 -6.74
N GLY A 322 28.66 25.94 -8.05
CA GLY A 322 29.81 26.12 -8.91
C GLY A 322 29.42 26.45 -10.34
N LYS A 323 30.40 26.90 -11.13
CA LYS A 323 30.23 27.12 -12.57
C LYS A 323 30.40 25.81 -13.32
N ILE A 324 29.71 25.68 -14.45
CA ILE A 324 29.87 24.50 -15.31
C ILE A 324 31.11 24.64 -16.18
N THR A 325 32.11 23.80 -15.93
CA THR A 325 33.35 23.76 -16.71
C THR A 325 33.12 23.14 -18.09
N SER A 326 32.42 22.01 -18.14
CA SER A 326 32.15 21.31 -19.40
C SER A 326 30.87 20.49 -19.38
N VAL A 327 30.24 20.40 -20.56
CA VAL A 327 29.01 19.63 -20.78
C VAL A 327 29.35 18.45 -21.69
N TYR A 328 29.42 17.25 -21.11
CA TYR A 328 29.76 16.02 -21.82
C TYR A 328 28.49 15.33 -22.34
N ARG A 329 28.07 15.71 -23.56
CA ARG A 329 26.81 15.24 -24.15
C ARG A 329 26.77 13.74 -24.42
N LEU A 330 27.89 13.12 -24.76
CA LEU A 330 27.92 11.70 -25.11
C LEU A 330 27.54 10.79 -23.92
N LYS A 331 27.90 11.20 -22.69
CA LYS A 331 27.63 10.49 -21.42
C LYS A 331 26.47 11.09 -20.62
N TYR A 332 25.77 12.12 -21.14
CA TYR A 332 24.69 12.83 -20.43
C TYR A 332 25.12 13.41 -19.07
N VAL A 333 26.31 13.99 -19.01
CA VAL A 333 26.95 14.44 -17.77
C VAL A 333 27.44 15.88 -17.90
N VAL A 334 27.35 16.64 -16.81
CA VAL A 334 27.99 17.94 -16.63
C VAL A 334 29.08 17.87 -15.57
N HIS A 335 30.13 18.65 -15.77
CA HIS A 335 31.22 18.83 -14.82
C HIS A 335 31.13 20.24 -14.22
N ILE A 336 31.12 20.29 -12.90
CA ILE A 336 30.97 21.52 -12.12
C ILE A 336 32.30 21.82 -11.44
N GLU A 337 32.66 23.09 -11.42
CA GLU A 337 33.85 23.60 -10.77
C GLU A 337 33.85 23.23 -9.28
N ARG A 338 35.02 22.89 -8.73
CA ARG A 338 35.20 22.48 -7.31
C ARG A 338 34.48 21.18 -6.91
N VAL A 339 33.88 20.47 -7.88
CA VAL A 339 33.25 19.16 -7.67
C VAL A 339 34.13 18.08 -8.29
N THR A 340 35.19 17.74 -7.57
CA THR A 340 36.20 16.76 -7.97
C THR A 340 36.23 15.58 -7.00
N ARG A 341 36.81 14.47 -7.46
CA ARG A 341 37.19 13.33 -6.63
C ARG A 341 38.68 13.10 -6.79
N ASP A 342 39.37 12.92 -5.68
CA ASP A 342 40.80 12.61 -5.67
C ASP A 342 41.00 11.12 -5.94
N LYS A 343 41.96 10.80 -6.81
CA LYS A 343 42.41 9.42 -7.04
C LYS A 343 43.48 9.04 -6.02
N ALA A 344 43.76 7.74 -5.89
CA ALA A 344 44.88 7.24 -5.08
C ALA A 344 46.23 7.87 -5.50
N ASN A 345 46.35 8.30 -6.76
CA ASN A 345 47.53 8.96 -7.31
C ASN A 345 47.66 10.45 -6.92
N GLY A 346 46.76 10.97 -6.08
CA GLY A 346 46.73 12.39 -5.69
C GLY A 346 46.16 13.36 -6.74
N GLN A 347 45.91 12.90 -7.97
CA GLN A 347 45.28 13.72 -9.01
C GLN A 347 43.76 13.86 -8.77
N SER A 348 43.26 15.09 -8.82
CA SER A 348 41.83 15.40 -8.75
C SER A 348 41.17 15.27 -10.14
N VAL A 349 40.02 14.60 -10.21
CA VAL A 349 39.25 14.42 -11.46
C VAL A 349 37.83 14.95 -11.26
N PRO A 350 37.27 15.71 -12.22
CA PRO A 350 35.92 16.22 -12.11
C PRO A 350 34.89 15.10 -12.06
N LEU A 351 33.98 15.18 -11.09
CA LEU A 351 32.89 14.23 -10.98
C LEU A 351 31.81 14.56 -12.01
N GLY A 352 31.23 13.54 -12.62
CA GLY A 352 30.14 13.68 -13.56
C GLY A 352 28.77 13.73 -12.86
N ILE A 353 28.00 14.79 -13.06
CA ILE A 353 26.65 14.94 -12.50
C ILE A 353 25.62 15.04 -13.63
N HIS A 354 24.45 14.42 -13.47
CA HIS A 354 23.36 14.55 -14.45
C HIS A 354 22.66 15.91 -14.31
N PRO A 355 22.34 16.62 -15.42
CA PRO A 355 21.74 17.96 -15.40
C PRO A 355 20.42 18.06 -14.62
N SER A 356 19.62 17.00 -14.57
CA SER A 356 18.35 17.00 -13.80
C SER A 356 18.52 17.10 -12.28
N ASN A 357 19.72 16.84 -11.76
CA ASN A 357 20.02 16.88 -10.32
C ASN A 357 20.55 18.25 -9.88
N VAL A 358 20.51 19.22 -10.79
CA VAL A 358 21.14 20.53 -10.67
C VAL A 358 20.08 21.59 -10.94
N VAL A 359 20.17 22.73 -10.25
CA VAL A 359 19.34 23.92 -10.49
C VAL A 359 20.24 25.05 -10.92
N ILE A 360 19.86 25.77 -11.97
CA ILE A 360 20.61 26.93 -12.46
C ILE A 360 20.27 28.15 -11.59
N THR A 361 21.29 28.77 -11.01
CA THR A 361 21.17 29.98 -10.18
C THR A 361 21.46 31.24 -10.98
N LYS A 362 22.47 31.23 -11.86
CA LYS A 362 22.74 32.31 -12.81
C LYS A 362 22.98 31.77 -14.22
N LEU A 363 22.40 32.45 -15.19
CA LEU A 363 22.50 32.10 -16.61
C LEU A 363 23.59 32.93 -17.28
N LYS A 364 24.45 32.27 -18.08
CA LYS A 364 25.25 32.97 -19.09
C LYS A 364 24.35 33.38 -20.25
N LEU A 365 24.11 34.68 -20.42
CA LEU A 365 23.26 35.22 -21.49
C LEU A 365 24.07 35.50 -22.74
N ASP A 366 23.51 35.08 -23.88
CA ASP A 366 23.96 35.38 -25.23
C ASP A 366 22.70 35.72 -26.05
N LYS A 367 22.83 36.35 -27.23
CA LYS A 367 21.69 36.67 -28.12
C LYS A 367 20.76 35.47 -28.34
N ASP A 368 21.31 34.32 -28.75
CA ASP A 368 20.55 33.08 -28.95
C ASP A 368 19.84 32.57 -27.68
N ARG A 369 20.38 32.90 -26.49
CA ARG A 369 19.77 32.46 -25.23
C ARG A 369 18.56 33.31 -24.89
N GLU A 370 18.67 34.61 -25.11
CA GLU A 370 17.59 35.56 -24.92
C GLU A 370 16.44 35.22 -25.87
N ASP A 371 16.74 34.90 -27.12
CA ASP A 371 15.74 34.45 -28.10
C ASP A 371 15.01 33.17 -27.65
N ILE A 372 15.74 32.19 -27.09
CA ILE A 372 15.14 30.96 -26.55
C ILE A 372 14.24 31.26 -25.36
N LEU A 373 14.64 32.17 -24.48
CA LEU A 373 13.85 32.57 -23.30
C LEU A 373 12.58 33.32 -23.73
N ALA A 374 12.70 34.28 -24.65
CA ALA A 374 11.58 35.04 -25.20
C ALA A 374 10.55 34.13 -25.88
N ARG A 375 11.01 33.23 -26.77
CA ARG A 375 10.15 32.24 -27.44
C ARG A 375 9.46 31.31 -26.44
N SER A 376 10.18 30.84 -25.43
CA SER A 376 9.63 29.93 -24.42
C SER A 376 8.60 30.62 -23.52
N LYS A 377 8.81 31.90 -23.20
CA LYS A 377 7.88 32.75 -22.45
C LYS A 377 6.56 32.93 -23.21
N GLN A 378 6.63 33.35 -24.47
CA GLN A 378 5.46 33.53 -25.34
C GLN A 378 4.62 32.24 -25.45
N GLY A 379 5.27 31.10 -25.71
CA GLY A 379 4.57 29.81 -25.80
C GLY A 379 3.86 29.42 -24.49
N ARG A 380 4.37 29.87 -23.35
CA ARG A 380 3.78 29.60 -22.04
C ARG A 380 2.59 30.50 -21.73
N GLU A 381 2.66 31.77 -22.10
CA GLU A 381 1.57 32.74 -21.96
C GLU A 381 0.37 32.34 -22.83
N LEU A 382 0.61 31.92 -24.07
CA LEU A 382 -0.44 31.38 -24.95
C LEU A 382 -1.11 30.14 -24.34
N ALA A 383 -0.32 29.21 -23.79
CA ALA A 383 -0.85 28.01 -23.14
C ALA A 383 -1.65 28.33 -21.86
N ALA A 384 -1.29 29.39 -21.13
CA ALA A 384 -2.05 29.85 -19.97
C ALA A 384 -3.41 30.41 -20.40
N ASN A 385 -3.45 31.23 -21.45
CA ASN A 385 -4.68 31.82 -21.97
C ASN A 385 -5.65 30.77 -22.52
N ASN A 386 -5.14 29.76 -23.23
CA ASN A 386 -5.94 28.65 -23.76
C ASN A 386 -6.54 27.75 -22.67
N LYS A 387 -5.97 27.76 -21.46
CA LYS A 387 -6.48 27.00 -20.30
C LYS A 387 -7.51 27.78 -19.49
N VAL A 388 -7.63 29.09 -19.72
CA VAL A 388 -8.66 29.95 -19.09
C VAL A 388 -9.91 30.00 -19.98
N THR A 389 -9.73 29.81 -21.29
CA THR A 389 -10.81 29.82 -22.29
C THR A 389 -11.44 28.45 -22.56
N ALA A 390 -10.81 27.36 -22.10
CA ALA A 390 -11.31 25.99 -22.13
C ALA A 390 -11.43 25.46 -20.70
#